data_AF-A0A6A7LC44-F1
#
_entry.id   AF-A0A6A7LC44-F1
#
_cell.length_a   1.000
_cell.length_b   1.000
_cell.length_c   1.000
_cell.angle_alpha   90.00
_cell.angle_beta   90.00
_cell.angle_gamma   90.00
#
_symmetry.space_group_name_H-M   'P 1'
#
loop_
_entity.id
_entity.type
_entity.pdbx_description
1 polymer ?
#
loop_
_entity_poly.entity_id
_entity_poly.type
_entity_poly.pdbx_seq_one_letter_code
_entity_poly.pdbx_strand_id
1 'polypeptide(L)' 'MFKKKSTRRKFCTDTCWFYKARKSRYITSYYENGSKRCVECDIFLQWDGVRCPCCDHILRVKPHNNQSKGRLLQEVFRL' A
#
# COMPACT_ATOMS: atom_id res chain seq x y z
N MET A 1 19.94 -24.65 4.28
CA MET A 1 19.27 -24.38 5.58
C MET A 1 18.71 -22.95 5.59
N PHE A 2 17.46 -22.74 5.19
CA PHE A 2 16.83 -21.41 5.32
C PHE A 2 16.36 -21.24 6.76
N LYS A 3 17.13 -20.52 7.58
CA LYS A 3 16.75 -20.15 8.95
C LYS A 3 15.42 -19.36 8.85
N LYS A 4 14.29 -20.00 9.16
CA LYS A 4 13.00 -19.33 9.34
C LYS A 4 13.13 -18.40 10.55
N LYS A 5 13.50 -17.14 10.31
CA LYS A 5 13.49 -16.11 11.35
C LYS A 5 12.06 -16.02 11.89
N SER A 6 11.89 -16.26 13.18
CA SER A 6 10.65 -16.03 13.91
C SER A 6 10.31 -14.54 13.84
N THR A 7 9.48 -14.16 12.87
CA THR A 7 9.01 -12.77 12.71
C THR A 7 7.84 -12.56 13.66
N ARG A 8 8.10 -12.05 14.88
CA ARG A 8 7.03 -11.44 15.67
C ARG A 8 6.39 -10.36 14.80
N ARG A 9 5.08 -10.47 14.54
CA ARG A 9 4.31 -9.45 13.81
C ARG A 9 4.47 -8.15 14.58
N LYS A 10 5.05 -7.12 13.95
CA LYS A 10 5.18 -5.79 14.56
C LYS A 10 3.82 -5.08 14.48
N PHE A 11 3.42 -4.44 15.56
CA PHE A 11 2.23 -3.58 15.60
C PHE A 11 2.56 -2.19 15.05
N CYS A 12 1.54 -1.39 14.73
CA CYS A 12 1.73 -0.01 14.29
C CYS A 12 2.35 0.83 15.43
N THR A 13 3.40 1.58 15.10
CA THR A 13 4.07 2.58 15.95
C THR A 13 4.03 3.99 15.33
N ASP A 14 3.08 4.24 14.42
CA ASP A 14 2.80 5.53 13.77
C ASP A 14 3.90 6.17 12.90
N THR A 15 5.08 5.57 12.76
CA THR A 15 6.13 6.08 11.86
C THR A 15 5.71 6.10 10.38
N CYS A 16 4.68 5.33 10.01
CA CYS A 16 4.12 5.32 8.67
C CYS A 16 3.39 6.64 8.31
N TRP A 17 3.02 7.48 9.29
CA TRP A 17 2.39 8.78 9.04
C TRP A 17 3.29 9.74 8.26
N PHE A 18 4.61 9.65 8.42
CA PHE A 18 5.57 10.47 7.65
C PHE A 18 5.52 10.20 6.14
N TYR A 19 5.04 9.02 5.74
CA TYR A 19 4.93 8.59 4.36
C TYR A 19 3.48 8.61 3.85
N LYS A 20 2.55 9.17 4.62
CA LYS A 20 1.12 9.16 4.29
C LYS A 20 0.88 9.80 2.92
N ALA A 21 0.26 9.04 2.02
CA ALA A 21 -0.08 9.52 0.70
C ALA A 21 -1.14 10.63 0.77
N ARG A 22 -0.97 11.65 -0.07
CA ARG A 22 -1.94 12.74 -0.23
C ARG A 22 -2.78 12.47 -1.48
N LYS A 23 -4.10 12.60 -1.35
CA LYS A 23 -5.02 12.52 -2.50
C LYS A 23 -5.18 13.91 -3.11
N SER A 24 -4.86 14.07 -4.39
CA SER A 24 -5.18 15.29 -5.12
C SER A 24 -6.64 15.26 -5.58
N ARG A 25 -7.23 16.42 -5.89
CA ARG A 25 -8.61 16.49 -6.41
C ARG A 25 -8.80 15.80 -7.77
N TYR A 26 -7.71 15.58 -8.50
CA TYR A 26 -7.73 15.00 -9.84
C TYR A 26 -7.59 13.47 -9.85
N ILE A 27 -7.17 12.88 -8.72
CA ILE A 27 -6.93 11.44 -8.60
C ILE A 27 -8.17 10.77 -8.00
N THR A 28 -8.71 9.77 -8.70
CA THR A 28 -9.94 9.10 -8.26
C THR A 28 -9.63 8.08 -7.16
N SER A 29 -8.51 7.35 -7.28
CA SER A 29 -8.05 6.39 -6.27
C SER A 29 -6.56 6.48 -5.96
N TYR A 30 -6.16 6.16 -4.73
CA TYR A 30 -4.75 6.17 -4.32
C TYR A 30 -3.86 5.20 -5.15
N TYR A 31 -4.46 4.14 -5.69
CA TYR A 31 -3.73 3.15 -6.48
C TYR A 31 -3.27 3.70 -7.85
N GLU A 32 -3.96 4.71 -8.39
CA GLU A 32 -3.66 5.32 -9.70
C GLU A 32 -2.32 6.06 -9.66
N ASN A 33 -1.98 6.64 -8.49
CA ASN A 33 -0.71 7.32 -8.26
C ASN A 33 0.38 6.39 -7.70
N GLY A 34 0.17 5.07 -7.77
CA GLY A 34 1.12 4.08 -7.25
C GLY A 34 1.23 4.03 -5.72
N SER A 35 0.36 4.71 -4.98
CA SER A 35 0.35 4.64 -3.52
C SER A 35 -0.09 3.25 -3.05
N LYS A 36 0.47 2.80 -1.94
CA LYS A 36 0.28 1.43 -1.43
C LYS A 36 -0.41 1.45 -0.07
N ARG A 37 -1.36 0.55 0.19
CA ARG A 37 -2.09 0.50 1.48
C ARG A 37 -1.46 -0.51 2.44
N CYS A 38 -1.17 -0.08 3.66
CA CYS A 38 -0.93 -1.01 4.76
C CYS A 38 -2.27 -1.43 5.36
N VAL A 39 -2.54 -2.74 5.45
CA VAL A 39 -3.78 -3.25 6.05
C VAL A 39 -3.78 -3.08 7.57
N GLU A 40 -2.63 -3.28 8.20
CA GLU A 40 -2.47 -3.18 9.66
C GLU A 40 -2.58 -1.73 10.15
N CYS A 41 -1.91 -0.79 9.48
CA CYS A 41 -1.93 0.62 9.87
C CYS A 41 -3.11 1.40 9.28
N ASP A 42 -3.90 0.77 8.41
CA ASP A 42 -5.00 1.37 7.63
C ASP A 42 -4.70 2.72 6.95
N ILE A 43 -3.53 2.84 6.33
CA ILE A 43 -3.16 4.05 5.59
C ILE A 43 -2.54 3.75 4.23
N PHE A 44 -2.71 4.70 3.31
CA PHE A 44 -2.00 4.73 2.04
C PHE A 44 -0.66 5.45 2.20
N LEU A 45 0.38 4.90 1.58
CA LEU A 45 1.76 5.31 1.72
C LEU A 45 2.34 5.62 0.34
N GLN A 46 3.07 6.73 0.23
CA GLN A 46 4.02 6.95 -0.85
C GLN A 46 5.36 6.36 -0.41
N TRP A 47 5.58 5.09 -0.77
CA TRP A 47 6.72 4.32 -0.29
C TRP A 47 7.17 3.31 -1.34
N ASP A 48 8.45 3.30 -1.66
CA ASP A 48 9.01 2.44 -2.72
C ASP A 48 9.14 0.97 -2.28
N GLY A 49 9.30 0.73 -0.99
CA GLY A 49 9.40 -0.62 -0.43
C GLY A 49 8.12 -1.46 -0.56
N VAL A 50 8.27 -2.77 -0.40
CA VAL A 50 7.16 -3.75 -0.43
C VAL A 50 6.49 -3.89 0.94
N ARG A 51 7.22 -3.59 2.02
CA ARG A 51 6.73 -3.67 3.40
C ARG A 51 6.53 -2.29 4.00
N CYS A 52 5.56 -2.19 4.89
CA CYS A 52 5.29 -0.97 5.65
C CYS A 52 6.52 -0.64 6.53
N PRO A 53 7.03 0.61 6.50
CA PRO A 53 8.16 1.01 7.34
C PRO A 53 7.82 1.01 8.85
N CYS A 54 6.55 0.87 9.20
CA CYS A 54 6.04 0.88 10.57
C CYS A 54 5.86 -0.55 11.12
N CYS A 55 4.91 -1.32 10.57
CA CYS A 55 4.55 -2.63 11.09
C CYS A 55 5.14 -3.83 10.31
N ASP A 56 5.94 -3.57 9.26
CA ASP A 56 6.53 -4.59 8.38
C ASP A 56 5.50 -5.43 7.59
N HIS A 57 4.21 -5.06 7.62
CA HIS A 57 3.17 -5.73 6.84
C HIS A 57 3.38 -5.48 5.34
N ILE A 58 3.11 -6.48 4.51
CA ILE A 58 3.22 -6.35 3.05
C ILE A 58 2.17 -5.37 2.55
N LEU A 59 2.61 -4.37 1.79
CA LEU A 59 1.76 -3.32 1.28
C LEU A 59 0.94 -3.81 0.10
N ARG A 60 -0.34 -3.45 0.10
CA ARG A 60 -1.25 -3.75 -1.00
C ARG A 60 -1.12 -2.71 -2.09
N VAL A 61 -0.88 -3.19 -3.31
CA VAL A 61 -0.81 -2.39 -4.54
C VAL A 61 -2.07 -2.50 -5.42
N LYS A 62 -3.02 -3.38 -5.04
CA LYS A 62 -4.26 -3.59 -5.78
C LYS A 62 -5.48 -3.43 -4.86
N PRO A 63 -6.56 -2.80 -5.33
CA PRO A 63 -7.83 -2.70 -4.62
C PRO A 63 -8.48 -4.09 -4.42
N HIS A 64 -9.40 -4.19 -3.47
CA HIS A 64 -10.04 -5.47 -3.13
C HIS A 64 -11.22 -5.83 -4.04
N ASN A 65 -12.01 -4.85 -4.44
CA ASN A 65 -13.23 -5.06 -5.20
C ASN A 65 -12.93 -5.15 -6.70
N ASN A 66 -13.72 -5.99 -7.39
CA ASN A 66 -13.56 -6.23 -8.83
C ASN A 66 -13.79 -4.96 -9.65
N GLN A 67 -14.69 -4.08 -9.22
CA GLN A 67 -14.96 -2.80 -9.89
C GLN A 67 -13.72 -1.89 -9.93
N SER A 68 -13.09 -1.61 -8.77
CA SER A 68 -11.92 -0.73 -8.75
C SER A 68 -10.68 -1.40 -9.36
N LYS A 69 -10.61 -2.74 -9.30
CA LYS A 69 -9.58 -3.50 -10.02
C LYS A 69 -9.73 -3.34 -11.54
N GLY A 70 -10.97 -3.40 -12.05
CA GLY A 70 -11.28 -3.14 -13.46
C GLY A 70 -10.88 -1.74 -13.89
N ARG A 71 -11.23 -0.71 -13.10
CA ARG A 71 -10.82 0.68 -13.35
C ARG A 71 -9.29 0.82 -13.41
N LEU A 72 -8.58 0.29 -12.41
CA LEU A 72 -7.11 0.36 -12.36
C LEU A 72 -6.47 -0.32 -13.58
N LEU A 73 -6.96 -1.48 -14.00
CA LEU A 73 -6.45 -2.17 -15.19
C LEU A 73 -6.68 -1.36 -16.47
N GLN A 74 -7.86 -0.73 -16.59
CA GLN A 74 -8.17 0.08 -17.76
C GLN A 74 -7.30 1.35 -17.84
N GLU A 75 -6.91 1.91 -16.70
CA GLU A 75 -5.94 3.02 -16.65
C GLU A 75 -4.54 2.55 -17.03
N VAL A 76 -4.08 1.40 -16.51
CA VAL A 76 -2.76 0.84 -16.84
C VAL A 76 -2.64 0.52 -18.33
N PHE A 77 -3.70 0.04 -18.98
CA PHE A 77 -3.69 -0.32 -20.41
C PHE A 77 -3.83 0.90 -21.35
N ARG A 78 -4.12 2.10 -20.83
CA ARG A 78 -4.17 3.34 -21.64
C ARG A 78 -2.78 3.95 -21.88
N LEU A 79 -1.74 3.45 -21.21
CA LEU A 79 -0.34 3.79 -21.41
C LEU A 79 0.29 2.82 -22.40
#